data_AF-A4X3V4-F1
#
_entry.id   AF-A4X3V4-F1
#
_cell.length_a   1.000
_cell.length_b   1.000
_cell.length_c   1.000
_cell.angle_alpha   90.00
_cell.angle_beta   90.00
_cell.angle_gamma   90.00
#
_symmetry.space_group_name_H-M   'P 1'
#
loop_
_entity.id
_entity.type
_entity.pdbx_description
1 polymer ?
#
loop_
_entity_poly.entity_id
_entity_poly.type
_entity_poly.pdbx_seq_one_letter_code
_entity_poly.pdbx_strand_id
1 'polypeptide(L)'
;MLLTSLAEADRSCLPETDSTALAELDLVLLKDIDRVLRAAWSAETCDPVDLPWAATNPTRGQCGVTALVLRELIGGELLCAVVLGRDGSRQGVHFWNRLPGGVEIDLTRAQCTVDETVQEPSVVTMPPGPPSRCTQQYALLRHRVRGMLGLTD
;
A
#
# COMPACT_ATOMS: atom_id res chain seq x y z
N MET A 1 36.47 52.47 -3.10
CA MET A 1 35.99 52.80 -4.46
C MET A 1 35.39 51.53 -5.04
N LEU A 2 34.20 51.63 -5.64
CA LEU A 2 33.17 50.59 -5.82
C LEU A 2 33.65 49.25 -6.41
N LEU A 3 32.93 48.16 -6.06
CA LEU A 3 32.33 47.22 -7.04
C LEU A 3 31.28 46.29 -6.37
N THR A 4 30.01 46.55 -6.75
CA THR A 4 28.90 45.63 -7.08
C THR A 4 28.48 44.49 -6.16
N SER A 5 27.32 44.75 -5.54
CA SER A 5 26.21 43.83 -5.28
C SER A 5 25.83 42.98 -6.51
N LEU A 6 25.55 41.69 -6.29
CA LEU A 6 24.68 40.87 -7.14
C LEU A 6 23.67 40.14 -6.26
N ALA A 7 22.43 40.19 -6.71
CA ALA A 7 21.21 39.89 -5.97
C ALA A 7 21.11 38.42 -5.54
N GLU A 8 20.69 38.23 -4.30
CA GLU A 8 20.03 36.99 -3.87
C GLU A 8 18.73 36.87 -4.67
N ALA A 9 18.65 35.86 -5.52
CA ALA A 9 17.40 35.49 -6.14
C ALA A 9 16.50 34.90 -5.04
N ASP A 10 15.58 35.73 -4.58
CA ASP A 10 14.44 35.33 -3.75
C ASP A 10 13.74 34.14 -4.40
N ARG A 11 13.87 32.97 -3.76
CA ARG A 11 13.29 31.70 -4.19
C ARG A 11 11.93 31.46 -3.55
N SER A 12 11.22 32.52 -3.17
CA SER A 12 9.85 32.45 -2.66
C SER A 12 8.86 32.96 -3.70
N CYS A 13 8.49 32.11 -4.67
CA CYS A 13 7.22 32.21 -5.40
C CYS A 13 7.06 31.00 -6.33
N LEU A 14 6.73 29.84 -5.75
CA LEU A 14 5.86 28.90 -6.46
C LEU A 14 4.46 29.11 -5.88
N PRO A 15 3.43 29.27 -6.72
CA PRO A 15 2.09 29.60 -6.24
C PRO A 15 1.51 28.40 -5.45
N GLU A 16 1.05 28.65 -4.22
CA GLU A 16 0.45 27.66 -3.30
C GLU A 16 -0.81 26.95 -3.87
N THR A 17 -1.31 27.40 -5.02
CA THR A 17 -2.50 26.86 -5.71
C THR A 17 -2.31 25.49 -6.39
N ASP A 18 -1.10 24.93 -6.45
CA ASP A 18 -0.85 23.63 -7.09
C ASP A 18 -0.90 22.44 -6.11
N SER A 19 -0.73 22.68 -4.81
CA SER A 19 -0.68 21.62 -3.80
C SER A 19 -2.04 20.96 -3.54
N THR A 20 -3.14 21.72 -3.63
CA THR A 20 -4.49 21.17 -3.40
C THR A 20 -4.95 20.33 -4.58
N ALA A 21 -4.67 20.77 -5.82
CA ALA A 21 -5.03 20.01 -7.02
C ALA A 21 -4.20 18.72 -7.14
N LEU A 22 -2.90 18.76 -6.83
CA LEU A 22 -2.06 17.56 -6.77
C LEU A 22 -2.52 16.60 -5.66
N ALA A 23 -2.85 17.11 -4.47
CA ALA A 23 -3.41 16.28 -3.39
C ALA A 23 -4.80 15.71 -3.74
N GLU A 24 -5.65 16.47 -4.43
CA GLU A 24 -6.94 15.97 -4.94
C GLU A 24 -6.76 14.89 -6.01
N LEU A 25 -5.79 15.04 -6.92
CA LEU A 25 -5.43 14.01 -7.90
C LEU A 25 -4.90 12.73 -7.22
N ASP A 26 -4.06 12.87 -6.20
CA ASP A 26 -3.53 11.74 -5.42
C ASP A 26 -4.63 11.00 -4.65
N LEU A 27 -5.60 11.72 -4.09
CA LEU A 27 -6.75 11.14 -3.40
C LEU A 27 -7.73 10.45 -4.36
N VAL A 28 -7.96 11.01 -5.55
CA VAL A 28 -8.79 10.37 -6.59
C VAL A 28 -8.12 9.09 -7.06
N LEU A 29 -6.81 9.14 -7.33
CA LEU A 29 -6.03 7.97 -7.72
C LEU A 29 -6.09 6.87 -6.65
N LEU A 30 -5.87 7.20 -5.37
CA LEU A 30 -5.92 6.22 -4.29
C LEU A 30 -7.32 5.60 -4.13
N LYS A 31 -8.39 6.39 -4.30
CA LYS A 31 -9.78 5.88 -4.27
C LYS A 31 -10.04 4.90 -5.42
N ASP A 32 -9.54 5.18 -6.62
CA ASP A 32 -9.67 4.26 -7.75
C ASP A 32 -8.88 2.97 -7.53
N ILE A 33 -7.67 3.07 -6.98
CA ILE A 33 -6.86 1.90 -6.63
C ILE A 33 -7.57 1.04 -5.56
N ASP A 34 -8.08 1.64 -4.48
CA ASP A 34 -8.83 0.90 -3.44
C ASP A 34 -10.07 0.21 -4.02
N ARG A 35 -10.85 0.91 -4.84
CA ARG A 35 -12.03 0.34 -5.51
C ARG A 35 -11.66 -0.86 -6.38
N VAL A 36 -10.60 -0.75 -7.17
CA VAL A 36 -10.14 -1.82 -8.07
C VAL A 36 -9.58 -3.01 -7.28
N LEU A 37 -8.78 -2.78 -6.24
CA LEU A 37 -8.26 -3.84 -5.37
C LEU A 37 -9.40 -4.63 -4.73
N ARG A 38 -10.40 -3.94 -4.17
CA ARG A 38 -11.59 -4.56 -3.57
C ARG A 38 -12.35 -5.43 -4.56
N ALA A 39 -12.49 -4.98 -5.80
CA ALA A 39 -13.17 -5.72 -6.86
C ALA A 39 -12.36 -6.93 -7.37
N ALA A 40 -11.04 -6.89 -7.25
CA ALA A 40 -10.14 -7.94 -7.73
C ALA A 40 -9.90 -9.07 -6.73
N TRP A 41 -10.15 -8.83 -5.43
CA TRP A 41 -9.99 -9.83 -4.38
C TRP A 41 -10.94 -11.02 -4.55
N SER A 42 -10.38 -12.21 -4.32
CA SER A 42 -11.10 -13.47 -4.40
C SER A 42 -10.35 -14.55 -3.62
N ALA A 43 -10.92 -15.76 -3.55
CA ALA A 43 -10.20 -16.93 -3.04
C ALA A 43 -8.90 -17.22 -3.80
N GLU A 44 -8.81 -16.89 -5.10
CA GLU A 44 -7.63 -17.15 -5.92
C GLU A 44 -6.48 -16.17 -5.65
N THR A 45 -6.77 -15.00 -5.10
CA THR A 45 -5.76 -14.02 -4.66
C THR A 45 -5.49 -14.11 -3.16
N CYS A 46 -6.28 -14.90 -2.44
CA CYS A 46 -6.14 -15.12 -1.00
C CYS A 46 -4.88 -15.95 -0.71
N ASP A 47 -4.19 -15.57 0.35
CA ASP A 47 -3.19 -16.38 0.98
C ASP A 47 -3.75 -17.78 1.33
N PRO A 48 -3.10 -18.89 0.89
CA PRO A 48 -3.57 -20.23 1.19
C PRO A 48 -3.77 -20.54 2.68
N VAL A 49 -3.03 -19.86 3.58
CA VAL A 49 -3.18 -20.07 5.03
C VAL A 49 -4.50 -19.53 5.59
N ASP A 50 -5.09 -18.56 4.91
CA ASP A 50 -6.33 -17.89 5.31
C ASP A 50 -7.57 -18.40 4.55
N LEU A 51 -7.43 -19.51 3.81
CA LEU A 51 -8.57 -20.17 3.18
C LEU A 51 -9.39 -20.99 4.20
N PRO A 52 -10.72 -21.10 4.03
CA PRO A 52 -11.52 -20.59 2.91
C PRO A 52 -11.77 -19.08 2.99
N TRP A 53 -11.64 -18.40 1.84
CA TRP A 53 -11.93 -16.96 1.74
C TRP A 53 -13.44 -16.71 1.76
N ALA A 54 -13.87 -15.69 2.51
CA ALA A 54 -15.27 -15.34 2.68
C ALA A 54 -15.53 -13.89 2.24
N ALA A 55 -16.58 -13.69 1.44
CA ALA A 55 -16.99 -12.37 0.98
C ALA A 55 -17.41 -11.44 2.14
N THR A 56 -17.73 -11.98 3.32
CA THR A 56 -18.04 -11.21 4.53
C THR A 56 -16.80 -10.60 5.20
N ASN A 57 -15.59 -11.11 4.91
CA ASN A 57 -14.32 -10.52 5.31
C ASN A 57 -13.33 -10.61 4.13
N PRO A 58 -13.54 -9.81 3.07
CA PRO A 58 -12.79 -9.97 1.82
C PRO A 58 -11.31 -9.59 1.95
N THR A 59 -10.95 -8.83 3.00
CA THR A 59 -9.57 -8.41 3.28
C THR A 59 -8.69 -9.51 3.85
N ARG A 60 -9.26 -10.54 4.48
CA ARG A 60 -8.50 -11.65 5.09
C ARG A 60 -7.69 -12.40 4.02
N GLY A 61 -6.41 -12.60 4.29
CA GLY A 61 -5.46 -13.22 3.37
C GLY A 61 -5.05 -12.36 2.18
N GLN A 62 -5.41 -11.07 2.12
CA GLN A 62 -5.05 -10.20 0.99
C GLN A 62 -3.92 -9.20 1.29
N CYS A 63 -3.51 -9.01 2.56
CA CYS A 63 -2.57 -7.95 2.95
C CYS A 63 -1.24 -7.98 2.18
N GLY A 64 -0.56 -9.14 2.14
CA GLY A 64 0.76 -9.26 1.49
C GLY A 64 0.71 -8.91 0.00
N VAL A 65 -0.21 -9.53 -0.75
CA VAL A 65 -0.33 -9.30 -2.19
C VAL A 65 -0.82 -7.87 -2.50
N THR A 66 -1.72 -7.32 -1.67
CA THR A 66 -2.23 -5.95 -1.83
C THR A 66 -1.13 -4.92 -1.59
N ALA A 67 -0.36 -5.05 -0.52
CA ALA A 67 0.72 -4.12 -0.20
C ALA A 67 1.84 -4.13 -1.25
N LEU A 68 2.08 -5.27 -1.91
CA LEU A 68 3.03 -5.36 -3.01
C LEU A 68 2.51 -4.68 -4.29
N VAL A 69 1.24 -4.93 -4.65
CA VAL A 69 0.63 -4.29 -5.83
C VAL A 69 0.52 -2.77 -5.65
N LEU A 70 0.07 -2.33 -4.47
CA LEU A 70 -0.02 -0.90 -4.16
C LEU A 70 1.35 -0.23 -4.25
N ARG A 71 2.39 -0.85 -3.66
CA ARG A 71 3.77 -0.36 -3.76
C ARG A 71 4.29 -0.29 -5.19
N GLU A 72 3.91 -1.22 -6.06
CA GLU A 72 4.28 -1.16 -7.49
C GLU A 72 3.63 0.04 -8.19
N LEU A 73 2.38 0.37 -7.84
CA LEU A 73 1.62 1.44 -8.49
C LEU A 73 2.03 2.85 -8.03
N ILE A 74 2.27 3.03 -6.72
CA ILE A 74 2.46 4.36 -6.12
C ILE A 74 3.73 4.49 -5.28
N GLY A 75 4.57 3.46 -5.23
CA GLY A 75 5.84 3.47 -4.49
C GLY A 75 5.67 3.33 -2.97
N GLY A 76 6.64 3.86 -2.23
CA GLY A 76 6.67 3.80 -0.76
C GLY A 76 7.42 2.60 -0.16
N GLU A 77 7.47 2.61 1.16
CA GLU A 77 8.04 1.55 1.98
C GLU A 77 7.01 0.43 2.18
N LEU A 78 7.49 -0.81 2.26
CA LEU A 78 6.68 -1.95 2.68
C LEU A 78 6.88 -2.11 4.19
N LEU A 79 5.80 -2.03 4.96
CA LEU A 79 5.80 -2.27 6.39
C LEU A 79 5.29 -3.68 6.69
N CYS A 80 5.84 -4.27 7.75
CA CYS A 80 5.41 -5.56 8.26
C CYS A 80 5.41 -5.54 9.79
N ALA A 81 4.33 -6.05 10.38
CA ALA A 81 4.22 -6.25 11.81
C ALA A 81 3.68 -7.64 12.14
N VAL A 82 4.07 -8.18 13.30
CA VAL A 82 3.44 -9.37 13.86
C VAL A 82 2.00 -9.02 14.27
N VAL A 83 1.09 -9.99 14.13
CA VAL A 83 -0.27 -9.91 14.68
C VAL A 83 -0.37 -10.86 15.86
N LEU A 84 -0.83 -10.35 17.01
CA LEU A 84 -1.05 -11.13 18.24
C LEU A 84 -2.53 -11.23 18.57
N GLY A 85 -2.97 -12.38 19.05
CA GLY A 85 -4.29 -12.55 19.65
C GLY A 85 -4.33 -11.96 21.07
N ARG A 86 -5.53 -11.83 21.62
CA ARG A 86 -5.77 -11.36 23.00
C ARG A 86 -5.00 -12.16 24.07
N ASP A 87 -4.76 -13.44 23.82
CA ASP A 87 -4.00 -14.34 24.69
C ASP A 87 -2.47 -14.25 24.50
N GLY A 88 -2.00 -13.34 23.64
CA GLY A 88 -0.59 -13.18 23.28
C GLY A 88 -0.09 -14.16 22.23
N SER A 89 -0.93 -15.07 21.73
CA SER A 89 -0.51 -16.03 20.69
C SER A 89 -0.30 -15.34 19.34
N ARG A 90 0.71 -15.78 18.59
CA ARG A 90 1.03 -15.23 17.27
C ARG A 90 0.06 -15.74 16.20
N GLN A 91 -0.67 -14.82 15.57
CA GLN A 91 -1.63 -15.12 14.50
C GLN A 91 -1.01 -15.06 13.10
N GLY A 92 0.08 -14.30 12.93
CA GLY A 92 0.73 -14.14 11.65
C GLY A 92 1.50 -12.83 11.56
N VAL A 93 1.58 -12.30 10.35
CA VAL A 93 2.12 -10.98 10.05
C VAL A 93 1.15 -10.20 9.16
N HIS A 94 1.17 -8.88 9.28
CA HIS A 94 0.36 -7.96 8.49
C HIS A 94 1.27 -7.03 7.69
N PHE A 95 0.90 -6.76 6.43
CA PHE A 95 1.67 -5.91 5.51
C PHE A 95 0.84 -4.73 5.04
N TRP A 96 1.47 -3.55 4.97
CA TRP A 96 0.89 -2.32 4.41
C TRP A 96 2.00 -1.38 3.91
N ASN A 97 1.64 -0.19 3.42
CA ASN A 97 2.61 0.73 2.84
C ASN A 97 2.72 2.04 3.61
N ARG A 98 3.93 2.62 3.60
CA ARG A 98 4.18 4.00 4.06
C ARG A 98 4.73 4.84 2.91
N LEU A 99 4.03 5.91 2.58
CA LEU A 99 4.39 6.84 1.51
C LEU A 99 5.41 7.87 1.99
N PRO A 100 6.10 8.58 1.07
CA PRO A 100 6.90 9.75 1.41
C PRO A 100 6.12 10.74 2.27
N GLY A 101 6.76 11.33 3.28
CA GLY A 101 6.09 12.18 4.27
C GLY A 101 5.44 11.40 5.44
N GLY A 102 5.53 10.07 5.44
CA GLY A 102 5.16 9.23 6.59
C GLY A 102 3.70 8.79 6.63
N VAL A 103 2.92 9.05 5.57
CA VAL A 103 1.52 8.64 5.48
C VAL A 103 1.43 7.13 5.29
N GLU A 104 0.74 6.43 6.20
CA GLU A 104 0.53 4.99 6.11
C GLU A 104 -0.81 4.65 5.45
N ILE A 105 -0.77 3.75 4.47
CA ILE A 105 -1.92 3.28 3.70
C ILE A 105 -2.08 1.78 3.92
N ASP A 106 -3.15 1.41 4.63
CA ASP A 106 -3.53 0.01 4.89
C ASP A 106 -4.96 -0.26 4.40
N LEU A 107 -5.08 -0.69 3.15
CA LEU A 107 -6.36 -1.02 2.53
C LEU A 107 -6.95 -2.34 3.04
N THR A 108 -6.18 -3.10 3.83
CA THR A 108 -6.52 -4.43 4.35
C THR A 108 -6.66 -4.46 5.87
N ARG A 109 -6.66 -3.30 6.56
CA ARG A 109 -6.75 -3.20 8.02
C ARG A 109 -7.91 -3.99 8.63
N ALA A 110 -9.03 -4.03 7.90
CA ALA A 110 -10.26 -4.74 8.29
C ALA A 110 -10.12 -6.27 8.35
N GLN A 111 -8.97 -6.84 7.93
CA GLN A 111 -8.71 -8.27 8.10
C GLN A 111 -8.57 -8.68 9.57
N CYS A 112 -8.13 -7.74 10.42
CA CYS A 112 -7.93 -7.97 11.84
C CYS A 112 -9.25 -7.84 12.59
N THR A 113 -9.55 -8.83 13.40
CA THR A 113 -10.66 -8.84 14.33
C THR A 113 -10.38 -7.93 15.53
N VAL A 114 -11.40 -7.69 16.35
CA VAL A 114 -11.28 -6.92 17.60
C VAL A 114 -10.38 -7.61 18.64
N ASP A 115 -10.07 -8.89 18.47
CA ASP A 115 -9.21 -9.68 19.36
C ASP A 115 -7.77 -9.77 18.85
N GLU A 116 -7.46 -9.15 17.71
CA GLU A 116 -6.14 -9.17 17.08
C GLU A 116 -5.48 -7.78 17.16
N THR A 117 -4.27 -7.73 17.70
CA THR A 117 -3.45 -6.51 17.79
C THR A 117 -2.27 -6.58 16.83
N VAL A 118 -2.23 -5.65 15.88
CA VAL A 118 -1.05 -5.43 15.03
C VAL A 118 0.02 -4.74 15.87
N GLN A 119 1.22 -5.32 15.92
CA GLN A 119 2.34 -4.79 16.70
C GLN A 119 3.06 -3.65 15.97
N GLU A 120 4.10 -3.10 16.60
CA GLU A 120 4.97 -2.09 15.97
C GLU A 120 5.56 -2.62 14.65
N PRO A 121 5.45 -1.86 13.54
CA PRO A 121 5.99 -2.27 12.26
C PRO A 121 7.51 -2.17 12.16
N SER A 122 8.04 -2.93 11.20
CA SER A 122 9.38 -2.75 10.65
C SER A 122 9.31 -2.59 9.14
N VAL A 123 10.26 -1.85 8.57
CA VAL A 123 10.40 -1.72 7.11
C VAL A 123 11.01 -3.01 6.55
N VAL A 124 10.39 -3.54 5.50
CA VAL A 124 10.82 -4.75 4.80
C VAL A 124 11.51 -4.39 3.49
N THR A 125 12.75 -4.88 3.34
CA THR A 125 13.47 -4.83 2.06
C THR A 125 13.16 -6.09 1.25
N MET A 126 12.55 -5.91 0.09
CA MET A 126 12.29 -7.02 -0.83
C MET A 126 13.51 -7.28 -1.73
N PRO A 127 13.91 -8.55 -1.93
CA PRO A 127 14.88 -8.87 -2.97
C PRO A 127 14.32 -8.49 -4.36
N PRO A 128 15.17 -8.25 -5.36
CA PRO A 128 14.71 -8.02 -6.72
C PRO A 128 13.88 -9.19 -7.26
N GLY A 129 12.83 -8.88 -8.00
CA GLY A 129 11.96 -9.88 -8.64
C GLY A 129 10.62 -10.08 -7.92
N PRO A 130 9.82 -11.07 -8.34
CA PRO A 130 8.53 -11.37 -7.74
C PRO A 130 8.69 -11.91 -6.31
N PRO A 131 7.65 -11.80 -5.46
CA PRO A 131 7.71 -12.37 -4.11
C PRO A 131 7.86 -13.89 -4.18
N SER A 132 8.63 -14.46 -3.26
CA SER A 132 8.84 -15.91 -3.15
C SER A 132 7.62 -16.64 -2.59
N ARG A 133 6.79 -15.94 -1.81
CA ARG A 133 5.55 -16.46 -1.23
C ARG A 133 4.36 -15.81 -1.93
N CYS A 134 3.29 -16.57 -2.13
CA CYS A 134 2.07 -16.11 -2.81
C CYS A 134 2.34 -15.53 -4.21
N THR A 135 3.35 -16.06 -4.92
CA THR A 135 3.77 -15.56 -6.24
C THR A 135 2.63 -15.55 -7.26
N GLN A 136 1.82 -16.62 -7.29
CA GLN A 136 0.69 -16.74 -8.21
C GLN A 136 -0.45 -15.77 -7.85
N GLN A 137 -0.78 -15.66 -6.56
CA GLN A 137 -1.78 -14.74 -6.04
C GLN A 137 -1.41 -13.29 -6.34
N TYR A 138 -0.13 -12.95 -6.13
CA TYR A 138 0.43 -11.65 -6.47
C TYR A 138 0.29 -11.36 -7.97
N ALA A 139 0.75 -12.28 -8.82
CA ALA A 139 0.70 -12.10 -10.27
C ALA A 139 -0.75 -11.94 -10.77
N LEU A 140 -1.69 -12.72 -10.23
CA LEU A 140 -3.10 -12.64 -10.57
C LEU A 140 -3.73 -11.32 -10.13
N LEU A 141 -3.52 -10.91 -8.86
CA LEU A 141 -4.05 -9.66 -8.34
C LEU A 141 -3.48 -8.48 -9.14
N ARG A 142 -2.16 -8.47 -9.37
CA ARG A 142 -1.47 -7.47 -10.18
C ARG A 142 -2.08 -7.37 -11.57
N HIS A 143 -2.26 -8.49 -12.27
CA HIS A 143 -2.84 -8.52 -13.61
C HIS A 143 -4.27 -7.95 -13.63
N ARG A 144 -5.14 -8.38 -12.71
CA ARG A 144 -6.52 -7.88 -12.60
C ARG A 144 -6.57 -6.37 -12.34
N VAL A 145 -5.78 -5.89 -11.38
CA VAL A 145 -5.73 -4.49 -10.99
C VAL A 145 -5.25 -3.62 -12.14
N ARG A 146 -4.16 -4.00 -12.81
CA ARG A 146 -3.63 -3.27 -13.97
C ARG A 146 -4.63 -3.22 -15.12
N GLY A 147 -5.28 -4.34 -15.44
CA GLY A 147 -6.32 -4.40 -16.46
C GLY A 147 -7.52 -3.49 -16.15
N MET A 148 -7.98 -3.46 -14.90
CA MET A 148 -9.09 -2.59 -14.47
C MET A 148 -8.72 -1.10 -14.43
N LEU A 149 -7.44 -0.77 -14.22
CA LEU A 149 -6.91 0.60 -14.30
C LEU A 149 -6.52 1.00 -15.74
N GLY A 150 -6.65 0.12 -16.72
CA GLY A 150 -6.23 0.38 -18.10
C GLY A 150 -4.71 0.48 -18.30
N LEU A 151 -3.93 -0.07 -17.36
CA LEU A 151 -2.47 -0.13 -17.45
C LEU A 151 -2.08 -1.39 -18.22
N THR A 152 -1.41 -1.24 -19.36
CA THR A 152 -0.84 -2.39 -20.09
C THR A 152 0.40 -2.92 -19.37
N ASP A 153 0.62 -4.23 -19.43
CA ASP A 153 1.82 -4.90 -18.91
C ASP A 153 3.10 -4.58 -19.71
#